data_AF-A0AAD3NI27-F1
#
_entry.id   AF-A0AAD3NI27-F1
#
_cell.length_a   1.000
_cell.length_b   1.000
_cell.length_c   1.000
_cell.angle_alpha   90.00
_cell.angle_beta   90.00
_cell.angle_gamma   90.00
#
_symmetry.space_group_name_H-M   'P 1'
#
loop_
_entity.id
_entity.type
_entity.pdbx_description
1 polymer ?
#
loop_
_entity_poly.entity_id
_entity_poly.type
_entity_poly.pdbx_seq_one_letter_code
_entity_poly.pdbx_strand_id
1 'polypeptide(L)' 'MSGQLMMHIHHTSGISSLFEVELATGQFPYKNCKTDFEVLTKVLQEDPPLLPLSMGFSLDFQSFVKDCLTKDHRKRPKYP' A
#
# COMPACT_ATOMS: atom_id res chain seq x y z
N MET A 1 24.32 3.97 4.72
CA MET A 1 23.12 3.96 3.86
C MET A 1 21.83 4.12 4.68
N SER A 2 21.82 4.95 5.72
CA SER A 2 20.81 4.84 6.79
C SER A 2 20.00 6.12 7.08
N GLY A 3 20.38 7.27 6.50
CA GLY A 3 19.67 8.55 6.72
C GLY A 3 18.47 8.78 5.80
N GLN A 4 18.53 8.31 4.55
CA GLN A 4 17.48 8.52 3.55
C GLN A 4 16.21 7.69 3.84
N LEU A 5 16.38 6.54 4.50
CA LEU A 5 15.31 5.58 4.80
C LEU A 5 14.42 6.09 5.95
N MET A 6 15.02 6.72 6.96
CA MET A 6 14.29 7.29 8.11
C MET A 6 13.38 8.46 7.72
N MET A 7 13.81 9.30 6.76
CA MET A 7 13.00 10.41 6.24
C MET A 7 11.84 9.94 5.36
N HIS A 8 11.96 8.79 4.68
CA HIS A 8 10.86 8.20 3.92
C HIS A 8 9.80 7.57 4.82
N ILE A 9 10.19 6.98 5.96
CA ILE A 9 9.26 6.37 6.93
C ILE A 9 8.33 7.42 7.57
N HIS A 10 8.77 8.66 7.76
CA HIS A 10 7.91 9.73 8.30
C HIS A 10 6.84 10.22 7.31
N HIS A 11 6.92 9.82 6.03
CA HIS A 11 6.03 10.27 4.96
C HIS A 11 5.16 9.15 4.38
N THR A 12 5.28 7.90 4.89
CA THR A 12 4.49 6.76 4.43
C THR A 12 3.07 6.80 4.96
N SER A 13 2.23 7.66 4.39
CA SER A 13 0.76 7.56 4.48
C SER A 13 0.23 6.26 3.82
N GLY A 14 1.09 5.42 3.24
CA GLY A 14 0.72 4.18 2.55
C GLY A 14 0.32 3.01 3.45
N ILE A 15 0.62 3.06 4.76
CA ILE A 15 0.36 1.90 5.64
C ILE A 15 -1.15 1.65 5.83
N SER A 16 -1.97 2.69 5.97
CA SER A 16 -3.43 2.52 6.13
C SER A 16 -4.10 1.84 4.93
N SER A 17 -3.59 2.08 3.71
CA SER A 17 -4.18 1.54 2.48
C SER A 17 -3.84 0.07 2.26
N LEU A 18 -2.80 -0.46 2.90
CA LEU A 18 -2.48 -1.90 2.86
C LEU A 18 -3.52 -2.74 3.63
N PHE A 19 -4.08 -2.16 4.70
CA PHE A 19 -5.10 -2.80 5.50
C PHE A 19 -6.41 -2.97 4.72
N GLU A 20 -6.75 -2.03 3.83
CA GLU A 20 -7.94 -2.15 2.96
C GLU A 20 -7.83 -3.33 2.00
N VAL A 21 -6.64 -3.56 1.42
CA VAL A 21 -6.36 -4.73 0.58
C VAL A 21 -6.43 -6.02 1.40
N GLU A 22 -5.88 -6.02 2.61
CA GLU A 22 -5.96 -7.16 3.53
C GLU A 22 -7.40 -7.50 3.91
N LEU A 23 -8.22 -6.51 4.28
CA LEU A 23 -9.63 -6.72 4.61
C LEU A 23 -10.42 -7.26 3.41
N ALA A 24 -10.20 -6.71 2.22
CA ALA A 24 -10.90 -7.15 1.01
C ALA A 24 -10.53 -8.58 0.60
N THR A 25 -9.25 -8.95 0.76
CA THR A 25 -8.73 -10.24 0.29
C THR A 25 -8.62 -11.32 1.38
N GLY A 26 -8.79 -10.92 2.65
CA GLY A 26 -8.51 -11.74 3.83
C GLY A 26 -7.02 -12.08 4.00
N GLN A 27 -6.12 -11.43 3.26
CA GLN A 27 -4.71 -11.78 3.18
C GLN A 27 -3.82 -10.56 3.13
N PHE A 28 -2.84 -10.49 4.03
CA PHE A 28 -1.84 -9.44 3.97
C PHE A 28 -1.01 -9.53 2.68
N PRO A 29 -0.84 -8.43 1.92
CA PRO A 29 -0.24 -8.47 0.59
C PRO A 29 1.25 -8.81 0.57
N TYR A 30 2.01 -8.45 1.61
CA TYR A 30 3.45 -8.74 1.69
C TYR A 30 3.73 -10.04 2.47
N LYS A 31 3.25 -11.15 1.90
CA LYS A 31 3.49 -12.49 2.46
C LYS A 31 4.98 -12.80 2.53
N ASN A 32 5.36 -13.62 3.52
CA ASN A 32 6.71 -14.13 3.74
C ASN A 32 7.74 -13.11 4.27
N CYS A 33 7.32 -11.89 4.64
CA CYS A 33 8.16 -11.01 5.44
C CYS A 33 8.24 -11.55 6.87
N LYS A 34 9.45 -11.68 7.40
CA LYS A 34 9.72 -12.16 8.76
C LYS A 34 9.84 -11.02 9.77
N THR A 35 10.05 -9.81 9.29
CA THR A 35 10.22 -8.61 10.12
C THR A 35 9.49 -7.41 9.53
N ASP A 36 9.09 -6.48 10.40
CA ASP A 36 8.47 -5.22 9.98
C ASP A 36 9.39 -4.41 9.05
N PHE A 37 10.71 -4.52 9.23
CA PHE A 37 11.68 -3.86 8.36
C PHE A 37 11.62 -4.35 6.91
N GLU A 38 11.42 -5.65 6.69
CA GLU A 38 11.24 -6.22 5.35
C GLU A 38 9.94 -5.71 4.71
N VAL A 39 8.85 -5.64 5.48
CA VAL A 39 7.57 -5.07 5.02
C VAL A 39 7.76 -3.60 4.62
N LEU A 40 8.35 -2.79 5.50
CA LEU A 40 8.62 -1.37 5.23
C LEU A 40 9.49 -1.19 3.98
N THR A 41 10.51 -2.03 3.81
CA THR A 41 11.39 -1.99 2.63
C THR A 41 10.60 -2.29 1.35
N LYS A 42 9.72 -3.31 1.36
CA LYS A 42 8.86 -3.62 0.22
C LYS A 42 7.86 -2.51 -0.08
N VAL A 43 7.22 -1.92 0.93
CA VAL A 43 6.30 -0.78 0.75
C VAL A 43 6.98 0.39 0.04
N LEU A 44 8.24 0.65 0.38
CA LEU A 44 9.02 1.71 -0.24
C LEU A 44 9.44 1.34 -1.67
N GLN A 45 9.90 0.12 -1.91
CA GLN A 45 10.57 -0.27 -3.15
C GLN A 45 9.65 -0.90 -4.21
N GLU A 46 8.67 -1.70 -3.82
CA GLU A 46 7.80 -2.48 -4.72
C GLU A 46 6.51 -1.73 -5.07
N ASP A 47 5.93 -1.98 -6.24
CA ASP A 47 4.64 -1.37 -6.59
C ASP A 47 3.56 -1.70 -5.55
N PRO A 48 2.62 -0.76 -5.29
CA PRO A 48 1.56 -1.00 -4.32
C PRO A 48 0.71 -2.22 -4.71
N PRO A 49 0.27 -3.03 -3.73
CA PRO A 49 -0.53 -4.22 -4.00
C PRO A 49 -1.92 -3.83 -4.51
N LEU A 50 -2.35 -4.42 -5.62
CA LEU A 50 -3.69 -4.16 -6.18
C LEU A 50 -4.67 -5.27 -5.78
N LEU A 51 -5.98 -4.95 -5.80
CA LEU A 51 -7.00 -5.96 -5.64
C LEU A 51 -6.93 -7.00 -6.78
N PRO A 52 -7.05 -8.31 -6.49
CA PRO A 52 -7.07 -9.33 -7.54
C PRO A 52 -8.30 -9.20 -8.43
N LEU A 53 -8.10 -9.14 -9.75
CA LEU A 53 -9.19 -9.13 -10.74
C LEU A 53 -10.10 -10.38 -10.64
N SER A 54 -9.55 -11.49 -10.16
CA SER A 54 -10.25 -12.76 -10.02
C SER A 54 -11.33 -12.77 -8.94
N MET A 55 -11.33 -11.82 -8.00
CA MET A 55 -12.32 -11.77 -6.91
C MET A 55 -13.63 -11.07 -7.29
N GLY A 56 -13.74 -10.53 -8.52
CA GLY A 56 -15.00 -9.96 -9.01
C GLY A 56 -15.42 -8.65 -8.34
N PHE A 57 -14.47 -7.92 -7.74
CA PHE A 57 -14.73 -6.57 -7.20
C PHE A 57 -15.17 -5.60 -8.30
N SER A 58 -16.04 -4.65 -7.95
CA SER A 58 -16.43 -3.58 -8.88
C SER A 58 -15.21 -2.73 -9.30
N LEU A 59 -15.26 -2.20 -10.52
CA LEU A 59 -14.20 -1.32 -11.03
C LEU A 59 -14.04 -0.07 -10.15
N ASP A 60 -15.15 0.46 -9.63
CA ASP A 60 -15.13 1.61 -8.72
C ASP A 60 -14.37 1.30 -7.43
N PHE A 61 -14.59 0.12 -6.85
CA PHE A 61 -13.87 -0.29 -5.64
C PHE A 61 -12.39 -0.52 -5.91
N GLN A 62 -12.05 -1.12 -7.05
CA GLN A 62 -10.65 -1.28 -7.47
C GLN A 62 -9.96 0.06 -7.69
N SER A 63 -10.64 1.03 -8.32
CA SER A 63 -10.11 2.38 -8.52
C SER A 63 -9.91 3.09 -7.19
N PHE A 64 -10.88 3.01 -6.29
CA PHE A 64 -10.78 3.59 -4.95
C PHE A 64 -9.56 3.07 -4.19
N VAL A 65 -9.38 1.74 -4.12
CA VAL A 65 -8.24 1.13 -3.44
C VAL A 65 -6.92 1.52 -4.11
N LYS A 66 -6.88 1.56 -5.45
CA LYS A 66 -5.70 2.01 -6.21
C LYS A 66 -5.33 3.46 -5.90
N ASP A 67 -6.33 4.34 -5.81
CA ASP A 67 -6.12 5.76 -5.52
C ASP A 67 -5.58 5.95 -4.10
N CYS A 68 -6.14 5.24 -3.11
CA CYS A 68 -5.64 5.19 -1.74
C CYS A 68 -4.16 4.76 -1.67
N LEU A 69 -3.78 3.79 -2.50
CA LEU A 69 -2.43 3.23 -2.57
C LEU A 69 -1.43 4.04 -3.39
N THR A 70 -1.82 5.20 -3.93
CA THR A 70 -0.92 6.05 -4.70
C THR A 70 0.30 6.45 -3.85
N LYS A 71 1.49 6.03 -4.29
CA LYS A 71 2.77 6.29 -3.60
C LYS A 71 3.16 7.76 -3.59
N ASP A 72 2.97 8.47 -4.70
CA ASP A 72 3.24 9.90 -4.75
C ASP A 72 2.17 10.64 -3.95
N HIS A 73 2.53 11.03 -2.73
CA HIS A 73 1.64 11.73 -1.81
C HIS A 73 1.03 13.02 -2.38
N ARG A 74 1.65 13.63 -3.40
CA ARG A 74 1.13 14.84 -4.08
C ARG A 74 0.02 14.52 -5.06
N LYS A 75 -0.02 13.27 -5.56
CA LYS A 75 -1.03 12.77 -6.51
C LYS A 75 -2.16 12.01 -5.82
N ARG A 76 -1.97 11.64 -4.56
CA ARG A 76 -3.00 10.96 -3.77
C ARG A 76 -4.18 11.91 -3.53
N PRO A 77 -5.42 11.49 -3.85
CA PRO A 77 -6.60 12.32 -3.60
C PRO A 77 -6.78 12.56 -2.10
N LYS A 78 -7.28 13.75 -1.76
CA LYS A 78 -7.64 14.13 -0.39
C LYS A 78 -9.16 14.08 -0.25
N TYR A 79 -9.65 13.78 0.95
CA TYR A 79 -11.05 14.01 1.28
C TYR A 79 -11.38 15.50 1.05
N PRO A 80 -12.54 15.82 0.47
CA PRO A 80 -12.99 17.20 0.31
C PRO A 80 -13.16 17.92 1.65
#